data_AF-A0A6L7S8I4-F1
#
_entry.id   AF-A0A6L7S8I4-F1
#
_cell.length_a   1.000
_cell.length_b   1.000
_cell.length_c   1.000
_cell.angle_alpha   90.00
_cell.angle_beta   90.00
_cell.angle_gamma   90.00
#
_symmetry.space_group_name_H-M   'P 1'
#
loop_
_entity.id
_entity.type
_entity.pdbx_description
1 polymer ?
#
loop_
_entity_poly.entity_id
_entity_poly.type
_entity_poly.pdbx_seq_one_letter_code
_entity_poly.pdbx_strand_id
1 'polypeptide(L)' 'WTYVYGNLDPSSADMILDGVARYRATPDGLVPWRERPEHFRKNCIARVPPIEPVETAE' A
#
# COMPACT_ATOMS: atom_id res chain seq x y z
N TRP A 1 -3.01 -4.76 5.08
CA TRP A 1 -2.29 -3.53 5.52
C TRP A 1 -2.65 -2.38 4.60
N THR A 2 -2.67 -1.14 5.10
CA THR A 2 -2.98 0.04 4.26
C THR A 2 -1.74 0.93 4.14
N TYR A 3 -1.43 1.39 2.92
CA TYR A 3 -0.32 2.29 2.64
C TYR A 3 -0.81 3.69 2.30
N VAL A 4 -0.09 4.70 2.77
CA VAL A 4 -0.30 6.10 2.39
C VAL A 4 0.95 6.58 1.67
N TYR A 5 0.80 6.92 0.38
CA TYR A 5 1.87 7.43 -0.47
C TYR A 5 1.68 8.92 -0.75
N GLY A 6 2.78 9.67 -0.73
CA GLY A 6 2.81 11.10 -1.04
C GLY A 6 3.59 11.42 -2.30
N ASN A 7 3.71 12.73 -2.56
CA ASN A 7 4.49 13.27 -3.68
C ASN A 7 4.09 12.63 -5.02
N LEU A 8 2.78 12.53 -5.27
CA LEU A 8 2.21 12.01 -6.51
C LEU A 8 1.74 13.18 -7.38
N ASP A 9 1.96 13.04 -8.67
CA ASP A 9 1.53 13.99 -9.70
C ASP A 9 0.91 13.21 -10.89
N PRO A 10 0.30 13.87 -11.88
CA PRO A 10 -0.35 13.18 -12.99
C PRO A 10 0.55 12.20 -13.78
N SER A 11 1.87 12.41 -13.83
CA SER A 11 2.80 11.49 -14.49
C SER A 11 3.04 10.19 -13.71
N SER A 12 2.63 10.13 -12.44
CA SER A 12 2.75 8.95 -11.58
C SER A 12 1.70 7.88 -11.88
N ALA A 13 0.74 8.11 -12.79
CA ALA A 13 -0.43 7.26 -13.01
C ALA A 13 -0.07 5.79 -13.29
N ASP A 14 0.84 5.52 -14.22
CA ASP A 14 1.23 4.15 -14.58
C ASP A 14 1.90 3.42 -13.41
N MET A 15 2.73 4.14 -12.65
CA MET A 15 3.39 3.62 -11.46
C MET A 15 2.39 3.30 -10.33
N ILE A 16 1.35 4.13 -10.17
CA ILE A 16 0.25 3.86 -9.24
C ILE A 16 -0.50 2.59 -9.65
N LEU A 17 -0.82 2.44 -10.94
CA LEU A 17 -1.52 1.26 -11.45
C LEU A 17 -0.71 -0.03 -11.21
N ASP A 18 0.58 -0.04 -11.53
CA ASP A 18 1.48 -1.18 -11.24
C ASP A 18 1.51 -1.50 -9.74
N GLY A 19 1.67 -0.46 -8.91
CA GLY A 19 1.69 -0.62 -7.46
C GLY A 19 0.39 -1.18 -6.88
N VAL A 20 -0.77 -0.73 -7.36
CA VAL A 20 -2.09 -1.23 -6.96
C VAL A 20 -2.31 -2.66 -7.45
N ALA A 21 -1.87 -3.00 -8.66
CA ALA A 21 -1.95 -4.36 -9.19
C ALA A 21 -1.16 -5.35 -8.31
N ARG A 22 0.06 -4.98 -7.91
CA ARG A 22 0.88 -5.78 -6.97
C ARG A 22 0.22 -5.90 -5.61
N TYR A 23 -0.30 -4.81 -5.07
CA TYR A 23 -1.05 -4.82 -3.81
C TYR A 23 -2.21 -5.81 -3.84
N ARG A 24 -3.02 -5.78 -4.92
CA ARG A 24 -4.14 -6.71 -5.13
C ARG A 24 -3.71 -8.17 -5.23
N ALA A 25 -2.51 -8.45 -5.74
CA ALA A 25 -1.99 -9.81 -5.85
C ALA A 25 -1.54 -10.42 -4.50
N THR A 26 -1.42 -9.61 -3.45
CA THR A 26 -1.03 -10.10 -2.11
C THR A 26 -2.23 -10.49 -1.27
N PRO A 27 -2.16 -11.61 -0.52
CA PRO A 27 -3.29 -12.11 0.29
C PRO A 27 -3.56 -11.27 1.55
N ASP A 28 -2.54 -10.60 2.07
CA ASP A 28 -2.53 -9.85 3.34
C ASP A 28 -2.35 -8.32 3.14
N GLY A 29 -2.27 -7.90 1.87
CA GLY A 29 -1.96 -6.53 1.49
C GLY A 29 -0.51 -6.14 1.80
N LEU A 30 0.42 -7.09 1.98
CA LEU A 30 1.84 -6.80 2.18
C LEU A 30 2.66 -7.03 0.92
N VAL A 31 2.83 -5.98 0.12
CA VAL A 31 3.74 -6.05 -1.04
C VAL A 31 5.20 -6.16 -0.56
N PRO A 32 5.97 -7.17 -0.99
CA PRO A 32 7.38 -7.31 -0.66
C PRO A 32 8.16 -6.06 -1.05
N TRP A 33 9.07 -5.59 -0.18
CA TRP A 33 9.80 -4.33 -0.39
C TRP A 33 10.50 -4.26 -1.76
N ARG A 34 11.13 -5.36 -2.18
CA ARG A 34 11.87 -5.48 -3.45
C ARG A 34 10.96 -5.45 -4.69
N GLU A 35 9.65 -5.62 -4.52
CA GLU A 35 8.67 -5.63 -5.60
C GLU A 35 7.91 -4.32 -5.72
N ARG A 36 8.00 -3.43 -4.71
CA ARG A 36 7.36 -2.11 -4.78
C ARG A 36 8.03 -1.23 -5.82
N PRO A 37 7.29 -0.37 -6.54
CA PRO A 37 7.89 0.70 -7.33
C PRO A 37 8.87 1.55 -6.50
N GLU A 38 9.92 2.07 -7.13
CA GLU A 38 10.92 2.88 -6.42
C GLU A 38 10.29 4.10 -5.72
N HIS A 39 9.32 4.75 -6.37
CA HIS A 39 8.60 5.88 -5.79
C HIS A 39 7.89 5.52 -4.49
N PHE A 40 7.24 4.36 -4.43
CA PHE A 40 6.56 3.86 -3.24
C PHE A 40 7.53 3.53 -2.11
N ARG A 41 8.77 3.11 -2.43
CA ARG A 41 9.80 2.89 -1.42
C ARG A 41 10.24 4.20 -0.77
N LYS A 42 10.42 5.26 -1.57
CA LYS A 42 10.93 6.56 -1.12
C LYS A 42 9.87 7.46 -0.50
N ASN A 43 8.62 7.36 -0.96
CA ASN A 43 7.53 8.30 -0.62
C ASN A 43 6.39 7.63 0.18
N CYS A 44 6.68 6.56 0.94
CA CYS A 44 5.73 5.97 1.87
C CYS A 44 5.62 6.83 3.13
N ILE A 45 4.49 7.50 3.34
CA ILE A 45 4.24 8.34 4.52
C ILE A 45 3.88 7.48 5.73
N ALA A 46 2.99 6.50 5.54
CA ALA A 46 2.50 5.66 6.62
C ALA A 46 2.15 4.24 6.15
N ARG A 47 2.22 3.31 7.11
CA ARG A 47 1.73 1.94 7.00
C ARG A 47 0.77 1.71 8.16
N VAL A 48 -0.52 1.55 7.85
CA VAL A 48 -1.56 1.34 8.85
C VAL A 48 -1.85 -0.16 8.92
N PRO A 49 -1.74 -0.79 10.11
CA PRO A 49 -2.13 -2.20 10.26
C PRO A 49 -3.65 -2.36 10.08
N PRO A 50 -4.14 -3.58 9.78
CA PRO A 50 -5.57 -3.87 9.85
C PRO A 50 -6.14 -3.48 11.22
N ILE A 51 -7.37 -2.98 11.24
CA ILE A 51 -8.09 -2.73 12.49
C ILE A 51 -8.41 -4.11 13.08
N GLU A 52 -7.97 -4.34 14.31
CA GLU A 52 -8.33 -5.56 15.03
C GLU A 52 -9.85 -5.56 15.23
N PRO A 53 -10.54 -6.69 14.99
CA PRO A 53 -11.96 -6.77 15.26
C PRO A 53 -12.20 -6.46 16.73
N VAL A 54 -13.00 -5.43 17.01
CA VAL A 54 -13.44 -5.14 18.37
C VAL A 54 -14.28 -6.33 18.81
N GLU A 55 -13.83 -7.06 19.83
CA GLU A 55 -14.61 -8.15 20.40
C GLU A 55 -15.96 -7.58 20.84
N THR A 56 -17.01 -7.98 20.13
CA THR A 56 -18.35 -7.49 20.41
C THR A 56 -18.81 -8.25 21.64
N ALA A 57 -18.81 -7.60 22.81
CA ALA A 57 -19.40 -8.17 24.00
C ALA A 57 -20.92 -8.30 23.77
N GLU A 58 -21.39 -9.55 23.65
CA GLU A 58 -22.80 -9.92 23.74
C GLU A 58 -23.31 -9.83 25.18
#